data_AF-X1JF59-F1
#
_entry.id   AF-X1JF59-F1
#
_cell.length_a   1.000
_cell.length_b   1.000
_cell.length_c   1.000
_cell.angle_alpha   90.00
_cell.angle_beta   90.00
_cell.angle_gamma   90.00
#
_symmetry.space_group_name_H-M   'P 1'
#
loop_
_entity.id
_entity.type
_entity.pdbx_description
1 polymer ?
#
loop_
_entity_poly.entity_id
_entity_poly.type
_entity_poly.pdbx_seq_one_letter_code
_entity_poly.pdbx_strand_id
1 'polypeptide(L)'
;IAELHAFWWDHPKLKALTKYTSVFYNWTMASFNEKEILSWFNDQNKHLKQFLEFLEDKISDKRIELFKTAFSLFPQLAYERITKENITVTHGDAHFYNFFYPKDIANDKLKAYLIDWQFWSLEL
;
A
#
# COMPACT_ATOMS: atom_id res chain seq x y z
N ILE A 1 -0.82 14.72 7.43
CA ILE A 1 -1.30 13.36 7.07
C ILE A 1 -2.55 12.96 7.85
N ALA A 2 -2.58 13.06 9.19
CA ALA A 2 -3.78 12.71 9.97
C ALA A 2 -5.06 13.46 9.50
N GLU A 3 -4.97 14.77 9.27
CA GLU A 3 -6.10 15.58 8.74
C GLU A 3 -6.61 15.08 7.38
N LEU A 4 -5.71 14.60 6.51
CA LEU A 4 -6.08 14.05 5.21
C LEU A 4 -6.87 12.75 5.39
N HIS A 5 -6.37 11.83 6.22
CA HIS A 5 -7.07 10.57 6.47
C HIS A 5 -8.42 10.81 7.13
N ALA A 6 -8.49 11.69 8.12
CA ALA A 6 -9.74 12.04 8.80
C ALA A 6 -10.77 12.65 7.83
N PHE A 7 -10.33 13.49 6.88
CA PHE A 7 -11.22 14.06 5.87
C PHE A 7 -11.76 12.99 4.91
N TRP A 8 -10.92 12.05 4.49
CA TRP A 8 -11.30 11.04 3.52
C TRP A 8 -11.93 9.79 4.13
N TRP A 9 -11.90 9.63 5.45
CA TRP A 9 -12.46 8.48 6.15
C TRP A 9 -13.94 8.25 5.80
N ASP A 10 -14.22 7.13 5.12
CA ASP A 10 -15.53 6.77 4.57
C ASP A 10 -16.24 7.90 3.80
N HIS A 11 -15.45 8.80 3.23
CA HIS A 11 -16.00 10.00 2.61
C HIS A 11 -16.86 9.62 1.40
N PRO A 12 -18.09 10.16 1.23
CA PRO A 12 -19.04 9.70 0.20
C PRO A 12 -18.50 9.76 -1.24
N LYS A 13 -17.53 10.65 -1.50
CA LYS A 13 -16.87 10.80 -2.81
C LYS A 13 -15.84 9.71 -3.13
N LEU A 14 -15.43 8.87 -2.17
CA LEU A 14 -14.45 7.80 -2.41
C LEU A 14 -14.90 6.82 -3.49
N LYS A 15 -16.20 6.49 -3.53
CA LYS A 15 -16.78 5.63 -4.58
C LYS A 15 -16.62 6.20 -5.99
N ALA A 16 -16.56 7.52 -6.13
CA ALA A 16 -16.31 8.17 -7.42
C ALA A 16 -14.82 8.25 -7.77
N LEU A 17 -13.93 8.06 -6.79
CA LEU A 17 -12.48 8.05 -6.96
C LEU A 17 -11.92 6.68 -7.34
N THR A 18 -12.63 5.59 -7.05
CA THR A 18 -12.21 4.21 -7.41
C THR A 18 -11.92 4.02 -8.91
N LYS A 19 -12.57 4.79 -9.80
CA LYS A 19 -12.28 4.77 -11.25
C LYS A 19 -10.96 5.44 -11.64
N TYR A 20 -10.31 6.14 -10.72
CA TYR A 20 -9.07 6.90 -10.92
C TYR A 20 -7.89 6.37 -10.11
N THR A 21 -8.11 5.41 -9.21
CA THR A 21 -7.02 4.80 -8.43
C THR A 21 -5.97 4.23 -9.36
N SER A 22 -4.71 4.47 -9.02
CA SER A 22 -3.59 4.52 -9.96
C SER A 22 -3.47 3.32 -10.92
N VAL A 23 -3.08 3.66 -12.14
CA VAL A 23 -2.97 2.83 -13.35
C VAL A 23 -1.68 1.99 -13.35
N PHE A 24 -0.79 2.18 -12.37
CA PHE A 24 0.54 1.53 -12.31
C PHE A 24 0.53 0.16 -11.62
N TYR A 25 -0.43 -0.06 -10.73
CA TYR A 25 -0.81 -1.38 -10.26
C TYR A 25 -2.27 -1.48 -10.61
N ASN A 26 -2.64 -2.39 -11.53
CA ASN A 26 -4.00 -2.63 -12.03
C ASN A 26 -4.94 -3.20 -10.92
N TRP A 27 -4.90 -2.56 -9.76
CA TRP A 27 -5.36 -2.95 -8.44
C TRP A 27 -6.41 -1.92 -8.02
N THR A 28 -7.51 -1.90 -8.76
CA THR A 28 -8.67 -1.12 -8.32
C THR A 28 -9.40 -1.90 -7.22
N MET A 29 -10.19 -1.24 -6.39
CA MET A 29 -11.09 -1.92 -5.44
C MET A 29 -12.06 -2.92 -6.12
N ALA A 30 -12.27 -2.80 -7.45
CA ALA A 30 -13.02 -3.75 -8.26
C ALA A 30 -12.19 -4.96 -8.73
N SER A 31 -10.86 -4.90 -8.63
CA SER A 31 -9.87 -5.92 -9.00
C SER A 31 -9.45 -6.82 -7.82
N PHE A 32 -10.30 -6.88 -6.80
CA PHE A 32 -10.01 -7.49 -5.52
C PHE A 32 -11.01 -8.59 -5.18
N ASN A 33 -11.25 -9.47 -6.16
CA ASN A 33 -11.85 -10.77 -5.86
C ASN A 33 -10.78 -11.79 -5.45
N GLU A 34 -11.22 -12.86 -4.78
CA GLU A 34 -10.33 -13.93 -4.28
C GLU A 34 -9.41 -14.49 -5.38
N LYS A 35 -9.92 -14.64 -6.61
CA LYS A 35 -9.16 -15.19 -7.74
C LYS A 35 -7.99 -14.29 -8.13
N GLU A 36 -8.18 -12.97 -8.17
CA GLU A 36 -7.11 -12.02 -8.49
C GLU A 36 -6.04 -11.97 -7.40
N ILE A 37 -6.45 -11.99 -6.13
CA ILE A 37 -5.53 -12.06 -4.98
C ILE A 37 -4.67 -13.32 -5.07
N LEU A 38 -5.29 -14.49 -5.30
CA LEU A 38 -4.58 -15.76 -5.42
C LEU A 38 -3.66 -15.77 -6.64
N SER A 39 -4.08 -15.19 -7.77
CA SER A 39 -3.26 -15.08 -8.97
C SER A 39 -2.00 -14.25 -8.71
N TRP A 40 -2.14 -13.09 -8.08
CA TRP A 40 -0.99 -12.27 -7.71
C TRP A 40 -0.09 -12.97 -6.69
N PHE A 41 -0.69 -13.58 -5.66
CA PHE A 41 0.07 -14.32 -4.65
C PHE A 41 0.93 -15.42 -5.27
N ASN A 42 0.40 -16.16 -6.23
CA ASN A 42 1.15 -17.18 -6.96
C ASN A 42 2.31 -16.59 -7.78
N ASP A 43 2.08 -15.47 -8.46
CA ASP A 43 3.14 -14.77 -9.21
C ASP A 43 4.23 -14.24 -8.28
N GLN A 44 3.87 -13.63 -7.16
CA GLN A 44 4.84 -13.12 -6.20
C GLN A 44 5.59 -14.23 -5.46
N ASN A 45 4.96 -15.38 -5.21
CA ASN A 45 5.68 -16.54 -4.66
C ASN A 45 6.76 -17.05 -5.60
N LYS A 46 6.55 -16.96 -6.93
CA LYS A 46 7.59 -17.27 -7.91
C LYS A 46 8.75 -16.30 -7.80
N HIS A 47 8.49 -15.00 -7.67
CA HIS A 47 9.55 -14.00 -7.48
C HIS A 47 10.26 -14.15 -6.14
N LEU A 48 9.53 -14.46 -5.05
CA LEU A 48 10.12 -14.72 -3.75
C LEU A 48 11.08 -15.90 -3.84
N LYS A 49 10.67 -17.00 -4.49
CA LYS A 49 11.54 -18.15 -4.70
C LYS A 49 12.83 -17.75 -5.42
N GLN A 50 12.73 -17.02 -6.53
CA GLN A 50 13.89 -16.55 -7.29
C GLN A 50 14.78 -15.61 -6.48
N PHE A 51 14.19 -14.75 -5.65
CA PHE A 51 14.93 -13.84 -4.78
C PHE A 51 15.69 -14.58 -3.68
N LEU A 52 15.05 -15.56 -3.03
CA LEU A 52 15.70 -16.39 -2.02
C LEU A 52 16.80 -17.27 -2.63
N GLU A 53 16.56 -17.81 -3.83
CA GLU A 53 17.57 -18.53 -4.62
C GLU A 53 18.75 -17.61 -4.98
N PHE A 54 18.50 -16.36 -5.37
CA PHE A 54 19.57 -15.38 -5.66
C PHE A 54 20.43 -15.04 -4.45
N LEU A 55 19.82 -14.99 -3.26
CA LEU A 55 20.55 -14.68 -2.03
C LEU A 55 21.42 -15.84 -1.56
N GLU A 56 21.07 -17.09 -1.92
CA GLU A 56 21.79 -18.31 -1.54
C GLU A 56 22.16 -18.31 -0.05
N ASP A 57 23.46 -18.27 0.26
CA ASP A 57 24.05 -18.30 1.60
C ASP A 57 24.09 -16.93 2.30
N LYS A 58 23.73 -15.84 1.60
CA LYS A 58 23.71 -14.47 2.14
C LYS A 58 22.50 -14.17 3.02
N ILE A 59 21.59 -15.13 3.16
CA ILE A 59 20.39 -15.02 3.98
C ILE A 59 20.30 -16.18 4.96
N SER A 60 20.09 -15.87 6.24
CA SER A 60 19.90 -16.88 7.28
C SER A 60 18.56 -17.61 7.11
N ASP A 61 18.51 -18.88 7.50
CA ASP A 61 17.26 -19.68 7.54
C ASP A 61 16.12 -18.98 8.29
N LYS A 62 16.42 -18.31 9.40
CA LYS A 62 15.42 -17.54 10.17
C LYS A 62 14.73 -16.46 9.33
N ARG A 63 15.46 -15.80 8.44
CA ARG A 63 14.91 -14.77 7.54
C ARG A 63 14.14 -15.41 6.39
N ILE A 64 14.62 -16.52 5.84
CA ILE A 64 13.89 -17.31 4.83
C ILE A 64 12.50 -17.70 5.38
N GLU A 65 12.46 -18.27 6.58
CA GLU A 65 11.20 -18.67 7.22
C GLU A 65 10.29 -17.47 7.51
N LEU A 66 10.86 -16.32 7.90
CA LEU A 66 10.08 -15.09 8.07
C LEU A 66 9.44 -14.64 6.75
N PHE A 67 10.18 -14.64 5.63
CA PHE A 67 9.64 -14.30 4.32
C PHE A 67 8.49 -15.23 3.92
N LYS A 68 8.70 -16.55 4.03
CA LYS A 68 7.67 -17.55 3.71
C LYS A 68 6.42 -17.34 4.57
N THR A 69 6.59 -17.14 5.87
CA THR A 69 5.48 -16.92 6.82
C THR A 69 4.71 -15.66 6.45
N ALA A 70 5.40 -14.53 6.28
CA ALA A 70 4.77 -13.25 5.95
C ALA A 70 3.99 -13.33 4.62
N PHE A 71 4.58 -13.96 3.59
CA PHE A 71 3.91 -14.13 2.31
C PHE A 71 2.69 -15.05 2.42
N SER A 72 2.77 -16.18 3.14
CA SER A 72 1.65 -17.12 3.26
C SER A 72 0.40 -16.51 3.90
N LEU A 73 0.55 -15.48 4.72
CA LEU A 73 -0.56 -14.76 5.37
C LEU A 73 -1.23 -13.73 4.43
N PHE A 74 -0.56 -13.34 3.34
CA PHE A 74 -1.02 -12.26 2.49
C PHE A 74 -2.44 -12.48 1.92
N PRO A 75 -2.80 -13.64 1.34
CA PRO A 75 -4.13 -13.79 0.73
C PRO A 75 -5.28 -13.57 1.71
N GLN A 76 -5.15 -14.11 2.91
CA GLN A 76 -6.13 -13.92 3.98
C GLN A 76 -6.20 -12.45 4.39
N LEU A 77 -5.06 -11.82 4.68
CA LEU A 77 -5.01 -10.41 5.10
C LEU A 77 -5.54 -9.47 4.01
N ALA A 78 -5.24 -9.75 2.75
CA ALA A 78 -5.77 -8.99 1.62
C ALA A 78 -7.30 -9.11 1.57
N TYR A 79 -7.84 -10.32 1.61
CA TYR A 79 -9.29 -10.56 1.61
C TYR A 79 -10.02 -9.86 2.76
N GLU A 80 -9.48 -9.97 3.98
CA GLU A 80 -10.01 -9.29 5.16
C GLU A 80 -9.96 -7.77 5.03
N ARG A 81 -9.01 -7.20 4.27
CA ARG A 81 -8.90 -5.75 4.09
C ARG A 81 -9.89 -5.20 3.06
N ILE A 82 -10.11 -5.91 1.96
CA ILE A 82 -10.98 -5.47 0.87
C ILE A 82 -12.46 -5.47 1.29
N THR A 83 -12.82 -6.39 2.17
CA THR A 83 -14.21 -6.60 2.60
C THR A 83 -14.65 -5.67 3.72
N LYS A 84 -13.76 -4.80 4.22
CA LYS A 84 -14.03 -3.89 5.34
C LYS A 84 -14.48 -2.50 4.86
N GLU A 85 -15.42 -1.94 5.62
CA GLU A 85 -15.70 -0.51 5.67
C GLU A 85 -14.55 0.22 6.41
N ASN A 86 -14.54 1.55 6.43
CA ASN A 86 -13.47 2.40 6.99
C ASN A 86 -12.29 2.64 6.05
N ILE A 87 -12.57 3.05 4.81
CA ILE A 87 -11.53 3.34 3.82
C ILE A 87 -11.19 4.83 3.78
N THR A 88 -9.93 5.13 3.46
CA THR A 88 -9.40 6.48 3.23
C THR A 88 -8.50 6.50 1.99
N VAL A 89 -8.17 7.70 1.52
CA VAL A 89 -7.06 7.91 0.58
C VAL A 89 -5.73 7.71 1.31
N THR A 90 -4.79 6.99 0.70
CA THR A 90 -3.38 6.93 1.10
C THR A 90 -2.48 7.44 -0.03
N HIS A 91 -1.26 7.84 0.32
CA HIS A 91 -0.28 8.36 -0.65
C HIS A 91 0.37 7.26 -1.50
N GLY A 92 0.49 6.04 -0.95
CA GLY A 92 1.27 4.94 -1.54
C GLY A 92 2.79 5.06 -1.39
N ASP A 93 3.33 6.28 -1.21
CA ASP A 93 4.78 6.51 -1.10
C ASP A 93 5.16 7.65 -0.14
N ALA A 94 4.60 7.65 1.07
CA ALA A 94 4.75 8.76 2.03
C ALA A 94 6.10 8.73 2.79
N HIS A 95 7.22 8.74 2.07
CA HIS A 95 8.55 8.89 2.67
C HIS A 95 9.01 10.34 2.70
N PHE A 96 10.01 10.66 3.54
CA PHE A 96 10.42 12.04 3.83
C PHE A 96 10.85 12.88 2.60
N TYR A 97 11.32 12.26 1.51
CA TYR A 97 11.64 12.98 0.26
C TYR A 97 10.40 13.54 -0.46
N ASN A 98 9.21 13.02 -0.18
CA ASN A 98 7.95 13.48 -0.77
C ASN A 98 7.26 14.56 0.07
N PHE A 99 7.96 15.10 1.08
CA PHE A 99 7.48 16.20 1.88
C PHE A 99 8.27 17.48 1.61
N PHE A 100 7.56 18.53 1.24
CA PHE A 100 8.09 19.89 1.28
C PHE A 100 7.81 20.51 2.65
N TYR A 101 8.88 20.59 3.44
CA TYR A 101 8.85 21.23 4.76
C TYR A 101 8.97 22.74 4.64
N PRO A 102 8.24 23.51 5.46
CA PRO A 102 8.40 24.95 5.49
C PRO A 102 9.79 25.33 6.00
N LYS A 103 10.34 26.42 5.47
CA LYS A 103 11.65 26.95 5.88
C LYS A 103 11.63 27.44 7.33
N ASP A 104 10.52 28.04 7.76
CA ASP A 104 10.31 28.49 9.12
C ASP A 104 9.38 27.50 9.84
N ILE A 105 10.00 26.56 10.58
CA ILE A 105 9.28 25.52 11.30
C ILE A 105 8.65 26.03 12.61
N ALA A 106 9.03 27.24 13.08
CA ALA A 106 8.46 27.85 14.27
C ALA A 106 7.12 28.56 13.99
N ASN A 107 6.77 28.72 12.71
CA ASN A 107 5.50 29.28 12.30
C ASN A 107 4.48 28.16 12.10
N ASP A 108 3.64 27.91 13.11
CA ASP A 108 2.60 26.88 13.11
C ASP A 108 1.56 27.01 11.98
N LYS A 109 1.52 28.15 11.28
CA LYS A 109 0.65 28.32 10.10
C LYS A 109 1.23 27.68 8.84
N LEU A 110 2.54 27.46 8.80
CA LEU A 110 3.21 26.81 7.68
C LEU A 110 3.19 25.29 7.89
N LYS A 111 2.48 24.58 7.03
CA LYS A 111 2.37 23.12 7.07
C LYS A 111 3.32 22.48 6.04
N ALA A 112 3.76 21.26 6.31
CA ALA A 112 4.41 20.45 5.29
C ALA A 112 3.42 20.07 4.19
N TYR A 113 3.86 20.08 2.93
CA TYR A 113 3.08 19.63 1.78
C TYR A 113 3.56 18.25 1.34
N LEU A 114 2.62 17.32 1.18
CA LEU A 114 2.87 16.00 0.62
C LEU A 114 2.67 16.06 -0.90
N ILE A 115 3.70 15.68 -1.65
CA ILE A 115 3.75 15.73 -3.12
C ILE A 115 4.01 14.33 -3.69
N ASP A 116 3.97 14.21 -5.01
CA ASP A 116 4.20 12.94 -5.74
C ASP A 116 3.15 11.86 -5.49
N TRP A 117 1.89 12.23 -5.76
CA TRP A 117 0.72 11.38 -5.58
C TRP A 117 0.57 10.28 -6.63
N GLN A 118 1.60 9.91 -7.40
CA GLN A 118 1.43 8.94 -8.50
C GLN A 118 1.02 7.53 -8.04
N PHE A 119 1.35 7.16 -6.80
CA PHE A 119 1.06 5.86 -6.20
C PHE A 119 -0.16 5.84 -5.27
N TRP A 120 -0.98 6.88 -5.28
CA TRP A 120 -2.13 6.97 -4.39
C TRP A 120 -3.12 5.80 -4.58
N SER A 121 -3.73 5.37 -3.47
CA SER A 121 -4.68 4.26 -3.42
C SER A 121 -5.80 4.55 -2.40
N LEU A 122 -6.79 3.65 -2.36
CA LEU A 122 -7.82 3.61 -1.33
C LEU A 122 -7.56 2.39 -0.44
N GLU A 123 -7.36 2.62 0.86
CA GLU A 123 -7.02 1.57 1.83
C GLU A 123 -7.67 1.87 3.19
N LEU A 124 -7.66 0.87 4.07
CA LEU A 124 -8.05 1.00 5.49
C LEU A 124 -7.01 1.79 6.29
#